data_AF-A0A972NBB4-F1
#
_entry.id   AF-A0A972NBB4-F1
#
_cell.length_a   1.000
_cell.length_b   1.000
_cell.length_c   1.000
_cell.angle_alpha   90.00
_cell.angle_beta   90.00
_cell.angle_gamma   90.00
#
_symmetry.space_group_name_H-M   'P 1'
#
loop_
_entity.id
_entity.type
_entity.pdbx_description
1 polymer ?
#
loop_
_entity_poly.entity_id
_entity_poly.type
_entity_poly.pdbx_seq_one_letter_code
_entity_poly.pdbx_strand_id
1 'polypeptide(L)'
;MNKTWKDYLTFRRMITPVIIQIVFWVGVAAVLIGGAVAFFSGLITGVSNADGGAIFAALIGVPLLTVLGLVAVRVYTELLIVFFRINDNLKDIRDALVKDEEGEIQEAVDGEED
;
A
#
# COMPACT_ATOMS: atom_id res chain seq x y z
N MET A 1 -16.28 3.94 24.42
CA MET A 1 -15.35 3.71 23.29
C MET A 1 -16.04 2.78 22.31
N ASN A 2 -16.40 3.31 21.14
CA ASN A 2 -17.06 2.65 20.01
C ASN A 2 -16.37 1.31 19.66
N LYS A 3 -17.15 0.22 19.55
CA LYS A 3 -16.69 -1.18 19.41
C LYS A 3 -15.62 -1.37 18.31
N THR A 4 -15.68 -0.59 17.24
CA THR A 4 -14.75 -0.61 16.10
C THR A 4 -13.28 -0.37 16.45
N TRP A 5 -12.98 0.51 17.41
CA TRP A 5 -11.58 0.79 17.79
C TRP A 5 -10.93 -0.34 18.57
N LYS A 6 -11.75 -1.12 19.30
CA LYS A 6 -11.25 -2.26 20.07
C LYS A 6 -10.69 -3.35 19.15
N ASP A 7 -11.28 -3.57 17.98
CA ASP A 7 -10.89 -4.63 17.04
C ASP A 7 -9.54 -4.35 16.35
N TYR A 8 -9.20 -3.08 16.10
CA TYR A 8 -7.88 -2.68 15.62
C TYR A 8 -6.80 -2.82 16.71
N LEU A 9 -7.14 -2.46 17.96
CA LEU A 9 -6.20 -2.54 19.09
C LEU A 9 -6.03 -3.95 19.66
N THR A 10 -7.00 -4.84 19.42
CA THR A 10 -6.89 -6.30 19.72
C THR A 10 -6.36 -7.10 18.54
N PHE A 11 -5.89 -6.45 17.47
CA PHE A 11 -5.31 -7.08 16.28
C PHE A 11 -6.24 -8.08 15.56
N ARG A 12 -7.55 -8.05 15.83
CA ARG A 12 -8.53 -8.84 15.07
C ARG A 12 -8.51 -8.40 13.62
N ARG A 13 -8.46 -7.09 13.39
CA ARG A 13 -8.29 -6.48 12.06
C ARG A 13 -6.88 -5.90 11.95
N MET A 14 -6.18 -6.22 10.88
CA MET A 14 -4.82 -5.71 10.68
C MET A 14 -4.85 -4.19 10.45
N ILE A 15 -4.13 -3.43 11.27
CA ILE A 15 -3.93 -1.98 11.08
C ILE A 15 -2.84 -1.68 10.03
N THR A 16 -1.93 -2.64 9.81
CA THR A 16 -0.78 -2.54 8.91
C THR A 16 -1.14 -2.15 7.47
N PRO A 17 -2.18 -2.70 6.82
CA PRO A 17 -2.58 -2.28 5.48
C PRO A 17 -2.89 -0.79 5.38
N VAL A 18 -3.51 -0.20 6.42
CA VAL A 18 -3.83 1.23 6.47
C VAL A 18 -2.57 2.06 6.64
N ILE A 19 -1.64 1.62 7.49
CA ILE A 19 -0.34 2.29 7.68
C ILE A 19 0.45 2.30 6.36
N ILE A 20 0.46 1.19 5.61
CA ILE A 20 1.15 1.12 4.32
C ILE A 20 0.57 2.13 3.31
N GLN A 21 -0.74 2.37 3.32
CA GLN A 21 -1.34 3.41 2.48
C GLN A 21 -0.82 4.81 2.82
N ILE A 22 -0.61 5.11 4.09
CA ILE A 22 0.01 6.39 4.51
C ILE A 22 1.46 6.44 4.02
N VAL A 23 2.21 5.36 4.19
CA VAL A 23 3.60 5.26 3.71
C VAL A 23 3.69 5.41 2.19
N PHE A 24 2.73 4.87 1.43
CA PHE A 24 2.65 5.07 -0.02
C PHE A 24 2.58 6.56 -0.38
N TRP A 25 1.68 7.32 0.24
CA TRP A 25 1.56 8.75 -0.04
C TRP A 25 2.82 9.53 0.34
N VAL A 26 3.46 9.17 1.46
CA VAL A 26 4.75 9.75 1.85
C VAL A 26 5.83 9.41 0.83
N GLY A 27 5.90 8.16 0.35
CA GLY A 27 6.86 7.74 -0.66
C GLY A 27 6.65 8.45 -2.00
N VAL A 28 5.40 8.61 -2.44
CA VAL A 28 5.05 9.39 -3.62
C VAL A 28 5.50 10.84 -3.47
N ALA A 29 5.20 11.47 -2.33
CA ALA A 29 5.64 12.84 -2.06
C ALA A 29 7.16 12.98 -2.05
N ALA A 30 7.88 12.01 -1.46
CA ALA A 30 9.34 12.00 -1.43
C ALA A 30 9.94 11.89 -2.84
N VAL A 31 9.39 11.02 -3.70
CA VAL A 31 9.84 10.89 -5.10
C VAL A 31 9.58 12.17 -5.89
N LEU A 32 8.40 12.79 -5.73
CA LEU A 32 8.07 14.02 -6.43
C LEU A 32 8.94 15.21 -5.98
N ILE A 33 9.12 15.39 -4.67
CA ILE A 33 9.96 16.46 -4.12
C ILE A 33 11.43 16.22 -4.48
N GLY A 34 11.93 14.99 -4.30
CA GLY A 34 13.29 14.63 -4.63
C GLY A 34 13.58 14.78 -6.13
N GLY A 35 12.67 14.35 -6.99
CA GLY A 35 12.74 14.52 -8.44
C GLY A 35 12.75 16.00 -8.85
N ALA A 36 11.87 16.82 -8.26
CA ALA A 36 11.85 18.26 -8.52
C ALA A 36 13.14 18.95 -8.09
N VAL A 37 13.65 18.64 -6.89
CA VAL A 37 14.91 19.20 -6.38
C VAL A 37 16.08 18.78 -7.28
N ALA A 38 16.16 17.49 -7.65
CA ALA A 38 17.20 16.99 -8.55
C ALA A 38 17.13 17.64 -9.94
N PHE A 39 15.92 17.88 -10.46
CA PHE A 39 15.70 18.53 -11.75
C PHE A 39 16.22 19.96 -11.74
N PHE A 40 15.76 20.80 -10.81
CA PHE A 40 16.17 22.20 -10.74
C PHE A 40 17.65 22.34 -10.36
N SER A 41 18.13 21.54 -9.40
CA SER A 41 19.54 21.56 -9.02
C SER A 41 20.43 21.19 -10.20
N GLY A 42 20.13 20.08 -10.90
CA GLY A 42 20.91 19.62 -12.04
C GLY A 42 20.91 20.59 -13.21
N LEU A 43 19.78 21.27 -13.45
CA LEU A 43 19.69 22.30 -14.49
C LEU A 43 20.52 23.55 -14.14
N ILE A 44 20.45 24.04 -12.90
CA ILE A 44 21.19 25.22 -12.47
C ILE A 44 22.70 24.97 -12.53
N THR A 45 23.19 23.86 -11.96
CA THR A 45 24.63 23.54 -12.02
C THR A 45 25.10 23.19 -13.42
N GLY A 46 24.28 22.53 -14.23
CA GLY A 46 24.62 22.23 -15.61
C GLY A 46 24.83 23.52 -16.43
N VAL A 47 23.93 24.49 -16.29
CA VAL A 47 24.07 25.79 -16.98
C VAL A 47 25.24 26.60 -16.43
N SER A 48 25.43 26.68 -15.10
CA SER A 48 26.49 27.50 -14.50
C SER A 48 27.90 27.02 -14.87
N ASN A 49 28.08 25.70 -15.05
CA ASN A 49 29.36 25.09 -15.34
C ASN A 49 29.55 24.77 -16.83
N ALA A 50 28.59 25.15 -17.69
CA ALA A 50 28.54 24.76 -19.10
C ALA A 50 28.70 23.24 -19.32
N ASP A 51 28.15 22.44 -18.41
CA ASP A 51 28.18 20.98 -18.47
C ASP A 51 26.94 20.44 -19.17
N GLY A 52 27.09 20.15 -20.46
CA GLY A 52 26.02 19.57 -21.29
C GLY A 52 25.53 18.20 -20.79
N GLY A 53 26.38 17.43 -20.09
CA GLY A 53 26.00 16.14 -19.51
C GLY A 53 25.02 16.31 -18.36
N ALA A 54 25.30 17.24 -17.44
CA ALA A 54 24.41 17.58 -16.34
C ALA A 54 23.06 18.13 -16.83
N ILE A 55 23.06 18.98 -17.88
CA ILE A 55 21.82 19.50 -18.49
C ILE A 55 21.00 18.36 -19.10
N PHE A 56 21.63 17.45 -19.84
CA PHE A 56 20.96 16.29 -20.44
C PHE A 56 20.36 15.37 -19.36
N ALA A 57 21.13 15.09 -18.30
CA ALA A 57 20.67 14.29 -17.18
C ALA A 57 19.47 14.95 -16.46
N ALA A 58 19.50 16.27 -16.25
CA ALA A 58 18.38 16.99 -15.66
C ALA A 58 17.13 16.95 -16.54
N LEU A 59 17.25 17.14 -17.86
CA LEU A 59 16.10 17.23 -18.77
C LEU A 59 15.46 15.88 -19.12
N ILE A 60 16.27 14.81 -19.22
CA ILE A 60 15.77 13.48 -19.63
C ILE A 60 15.92 12.45 -18.52
N GLY A 61 17.08 12.39 -17.88
CA GLY A 61 17.38 11.40 -16.85
C GLY A 61 16.48 11.55 -15.62
N VAL A 62 16.37 12.75 -15.06
CA VAL A 62 15.61 13.00 -13.82
C VAL A 62 14.10 12.75 -14.01
N PRO A 63 13.42 13.23 -15.07
CA PRO A 63 12.02 12.91 -15.28
C PRO A 63 11.77 11.41 -15.46
N LEU A 64 12.64 10.72 -16.22
CA LEU A 64 12.54 9.27 -16.41
C LEU A 64 12.68 8.53 -15.07
N LEU A 65 13.69 8.87 -14.28
CA LEU A 65 13.91 8.27 -12.96
C LEU A 65 12.79 8.60 -11.97
N THR A 66 12.19 9.78 -12.05
CA THR A 66 11.06 10.17 -11.20
C THR A 66 9.83 9.33 -11.50
N VAL A 67 9.52 9.10 -12.78
CA VAL A 67 8.42 8.23 -13.20
C VAL A 67 8.68 6.78 -12.77
N LEU A 68 9.90 6.27 -12.99
CA LEU A 68 10.27 4.93 -12.55
C LEU A 68 10.22 4.80 -11.02
N GLY A 69 10.64 5.82 -10.28
CA GLY A 69 10.54 5.87 -8.83
C GLY A 69 9.08 5.81 -8.35
N LEU A 70 8.17 6.51 -9.03
CA LEU A 70 6.74 6.49 -8.72
C LEU A 70 6.13 5.11 -8.96
N VAL A 71 6.47 4.47 -10.08
CA VAL A 71 6.06 3.09 -10.38
C VAL A 71 6.64 2.13 -9.36
N ALA A 72 7.91 2.26 -8.98
CA ALA A 72 8.55 1.43 -7.98
C ALA A 72 7.85 1.55 -6.62
N VAL A 73 7.59 2.76 -6.12
CA VAL A 73 6.84 2.98 -4.87
C VAL A 73 5.49 2.27 -4.90
N ARG A 74 4.77 2.35 -6.02
CA ARG A 74 3.48 1.66 -6.19
C ARG A 74 3.62 0.14 -6.14
N VAL A 75 4.54 -0.42 -6.92
CA VAL A 75 4.77 -1.89 -6.96
C VAL A 75 5.19 -2.41 -5.58
N TYR A 76 6.14 -1.76 -4.91
CA TYR A 76 6.59 -2.19 -3.58
C TYR A 76 5.46 -2.14 -2.55
N THR A 77 4.68 -1.06 -2.50
CA THR A 77 3.58 -0.93 -1.53
C THR A 77 2.41 -1.87 -1.82
N GLU A 78 2.13 -2.15 -3.09
CA GLU A 78 1.12 -3.13 -3.50
C GLU A 78 1.51 -4.54 -3.06
N LEU A 79 2.76 -4.96 -3.31
CA LEU A 79 3.27 -6.24 -2.84
C LEU A 79 3.16 -6.36 -1.31
N LEU A 80 3.52 -5.31 -0.56
CA LEU A 80 3.39 -5.30 0.90
C LEU A 80 1.93 -5.46 1.36
N ILE A 81 0.99 -4.72 0.78
CA ILE A 81 -0.44 -4.79 1.15
C ILE A 81 -1.04 -6.15 0.79
N VAL A 82 -0.66 -6.73 -0.35
CA VAL A 82 -1.20 -8.01 -0.83
C VAL A 82 -0.94 -9.14 0.18
N PHE A 83 0.24 -9.22 0.79
CA PHE A 83 0.52 -10.24 1.82
C PHE A 83 -0.43 -10.18 3.01
N PHE A 84 -0.73 -8.97 3.50
CA PHE A 84 -1.67 -8.79 4.61
C PHE A 84 -3.11 -9.08 4.17
N ARG A 85 -3.48 -8.67 2.96
CA ARG A 85 -4.81 -8.90 2.41
C ARG A 85 -5.10 -10.40 2.23
N ILE A 86 -4.11 -11.20 1.87
CA ILE A 86 -4.24 -12.66 1.81
C ILE A 86 -4.57 -13.23 3.20
N ASN A 87 -3.93 -12.73 4.26
CA ASN A 87 -4.22 -13.20 5.62
C ASN A 87 -5.67 -12.87 6.05
N ASP A 88 -6.13 -11.65 5.77
CA ASP A 88 -7.49 -11.25 6.08
C ASP A 88 -8.52 -12.09 5.28
N ASN A 89 -8.29 -12.31 3.98
CA ASN A 89 -9.16 -13.16 3.16
C ASN A 89 -9.25 -14.61 3.69
N LEU A 90 -8.15 -15.17 4.20
CA LEU A 90 -8.14 -16.51 4.80
C LEU A 90 -8.98 -16.58 6.09
N LYS A 91 -8.94 -15.53 6.92
CA LYS A 91 -9.81 -15.44 8.10
C LYS A 91 -11.27 -15.37 7.70
N ASP A 92 -11.60 -14.60 6.67
CA ASP A 92 -12.97 -14.47 6.18
C ASP A 92 -13.51 -15.81 5.65
N ILE A 93 -12.70 -16.58 4.92
CA ILE A 93 -13.07 -17.94 4.47
C ILE A 93 -13.32 -18.87 5.65
N ARG A 94 -12.45 -18.84 6.68
CA ARG A 94 -12.62 -19.67 7.88
C ARG A 94 -13.92 -19.31 8.60
N ASP A 95 -14.19 -18.03 8.79
CA ASP A 95 -15.39 -17.55 9.49
C ASP A 95 -16.67 -17.90 8.70
N ALA A 96 -16.62 -17.89 7.36
CA ALA A 96 -17.74 -18.31 6.52
C ALA A 96 -18.05 -19.81 6.67
N LEU A 97 -17.03 -20.68 6.63
CA LEU A 97 -17.21 -22.14 6.77
C LEU A 97 -17.78 -22.53 8.15
N VAL A 98 -17.31 -21.89 9.23
CA VAL A 98 -17.83 -22.15 10.58
C VAL A 98 -19.31 -21.78 10.68
N LYS A 99 -19.71 -20.68 10.04
CA LYS A 99 -21.09 -20.22 10.06
C LYS A 99 -22.01 -21.15 9.25
N ASP A 100 -21.51 -21.72 8.16
CA ASP A 100 -22.25 -22.70 7.36
C ASP A 100 -22.47 -23.99 8.17
N GLU A 101 -21.45 -24.50 8.88
CA GLU A 101 -21.60 -25.64 9.80
C GLU A 101 -22.61 -25.36 10.93
N GLU A 102 -22.56 -24.18 11.55
CA GLU A 102 -23.54 -23.78 12.58
C GLU A 102 -24.97 -23.72 12.02
N GLY A 103 -25.13 -23.31 10.76
CA GLY A 103 -26.42 -23.29 10.07
C GLY A 103 -26.97 -24.69 9.83
N GLU A 104 -26.15 -25.62 9.35
CA GLU A 104 -26.54 -27.02 9.14
C GLU A 104 -26.91 -27.73 10.45
N ILE A 105 -26.16 -27.48 11.52
CA ILE A 105 -26.47 -28.06 12.85
C ILE A 105 -27.79 -27.49 13.39
N GLN A 106 -28.03 -26.18 13.22
CA GLN A 106 -29.28 -25.57 13.67
C GLN A 106 -30.49 -26.13 12.90
N GLU A 107 -30.36 -26.30 11.58
CA GLU A 107 -31.43 -26.88 10.75
C GLU A 107 -31.70 -28.35 11.10
N ALA A 108 -30.67 -29.13 11.42
CA ALA A 108 -30.82 -30.51 11.87
C ALA A 108 -31.50 -30.62 13.26
N VAL A 109 -31.21 -29.69 14.18
CA VAL A 109 -31.83 -29.64 15.50
C VAL A 109 -33.30 -29.21 15.41
N ASP A 110 -33.60 -28.19 14.59
CA ASP A 110 -34.96 -27.68 14.43
C ASP A 110 -35.87 -28.72 13.73
N GLY A 111 -35.32 -29.53 12.82
CA GLY A 111 -36.06 -30.61 12.15
C GLY A 111 -36.31 -31.87 12.99
N GLU A 112 -35.70 -31.99 14.18
CA GLU A 112 -35.92 -33.11 15.12
C GLU A 112 -37.02 -32.81 16.16
N GLU A 113 -37.43 -31.55 16.31
CA GLU A 113 -38.49 -31.13 17.24
C GLU A 113 -39.92 -31.18 16.64
N ASP A 114 -40.06 -31.51 15.35
CA ASP A 114 -41.32 -31.67 14.60
C ASP A 114 -41.78 -33.16 14.48
#